data_AF-A0A9X1ZAE6-F1
#
_entry.id   AF-A0A9X1ZAE6-F1
#
_cell.length_a   1.000
_cell.length_b   1.000
_cell.length_c   1.000
_cell.angle_alpha   90.00
_cell.angle_beta   90.00
_cell.angle_gamma   90.00
#
_symmetry.space_group_name_H-M   'P 1'
#
loop_
_entity.id
_entity.type
_entity.pdbx_description
1 polymer ?
#
loop_
_entity_poly.entity_id
_entity_poly.type
_entity_poly.pdbx_seq_one_letter_code
_entity_poly.pdbx_strand_id
1 'polypeptide(L)'
;MLNRAMMVLVLLGAPLAAHAEKIAVVDMQAVFEQLPQREQVNETLKAEFGDRVAAVQKMQEELRGLLEKQQRDAALMSESQKTEMVRKMESMKAELQLKGKALDEDMRRRNGEEQNKLLLQVQKTINTIAEKEQYDMVLQRGAVIYVKPSADISNKVVEALGKGN
;
A
#
# COMPACT_ATOMS: atom_id res chain seq x y z
N MET A 1 44.26 -18.67 -72.60
CA MET A 1 44.27 -20.06 -72.11
C MET A 1 44.90 -20.03 -70.72
N LEU A 2 44.35 -20.54 -69.63
CA LEU A 2 43.29 -21.51 -69.42
C LEU A 2 42.93 -21.48 -67.91
N ASN A 3 41.64 -21.64 -67.59
CA ASN A 3 41.04 -22.23 -66.37
C ASN A 3 41.40 -21.68 -64.96
N ARG A 4 40.44 -21.12 -64.21
CA ARG A 4 39.21 -21.68 -63.60
C ARG A 4 39.46 -22.42 -62.27
N ALA A 5 38.49 -22.19 -61.37
CA ALA A 5 38.11 -22.95 -60.18
C ALA A 5 38.77 -22.50 -58.87
N MET A 6 38.16 -21.57 -58.12
CA MET A 6 37.00 -21.78 -57.25
C MET A 6 37.41 -22.49 -55.95
N MET A 7 37.93 -21.69 -55.01
CA MET A 7 38.09 -22.09 -53.62
C MET A 7 36.71 -21.96 -52.95
N VAL A 8 36.12 -23.11 -52.63
CA VAL A 8 34.83 -23.24 -51.96
C VAL A 8 34.93 -22.71 -50.53
N LEU A 9 34.19 -21.63 -50.24
CA LEU A 9 33.96 -21.13 -48.89
C LEU A 9 32.95 -22.05 -48.20
N VAL A 10 33.42 -22.91 -47.30
CA VAL A 10 32.55 -23.68 -46.40
C VAL A 10 32.03 -22.72 -45.32
N LEU A 11 30.78 -22.29 -45.43
CA LEU A 11 30.06 -21.64 -44.34
C LEU A 11 29.79 -22.71 -43.27
N LEU A 12 30.57 -22.72 -42.18
CA LEU A 12 30.16 -23.41 -40.96
C LEU A 12 28.95 -22.68 -40.38
N GLY A 13 27.78 -23.32 -40.44
CA GLY A 13 26.60 -22.87 -39.72
C GLY A 13 26.86 -22.98 -38.21
N ALA A 14 27.21 -21.87 -37.57
CA ALA A 14 27.19 -21.79 -36.12
C ALA A 14 25.75 -22.06 -35.64
N PRO A 15 25.54 -22.86 -34.59
CA PRO A 15 24.22 -22.96 -34.00
C PRO A 15 23.80 -21.55 -33.56
N LEU A 16 22.67 -21.07 -34.09
CA LEU A 16 21.98 -19.91 -33.53
C LEU A 16 21.66 -20.28 -32.08
N ALA A 17 22.43 -19.76 -31.14
CA ALA A 17 22.09 -19.85 -29.73
C ALA A 17 20.75 -19.14 -29.55
N ALA A 18 19.67 -19.92 -29.46
CA ALA A 18 18.38 -19.39 -29.06
C ALA A 18 18.57 -18.86 -27.64
N HIS A 19 18.63 -17.55 -27.49
CA HIS A 19 18.57 -16.91 -26.17
C HIS A 19 17.21 -17.27 -25.59
N ALA A 20 17.19 -18.20 -24.64
CA ALA A 20 15.99 -18.50 -23.89
C ALA A 20 15.71 -17.30 -22.99
N GLU A 21 14.63 -16.56 -23.27
CA GLU A 21 14.19 -15.43 -22.46
C GLU A 21 14.01 -15.90 -21.01
N LYS A 22 14.71 -15.22 -20.10
CA LYS A 22 14.66 -15.52 -18.67
C LYS A 22 13.54 -14.68 -18.05
N ILE A 23 12.38 -15.31 -17.88
CA ILE A 23 11.19 -14.67 -17.32
C ILE A 23 11.05 -15.05 -15.83
N ALA A 24 10.82 -14.04 -14.99
CA ALA A 24 10.43 -14.21 -13.60
C ALA A 24 8.95 -13.85 -13.39
N VAL A 25 8.38 -14.35 -12.30
CA VAL A 25 7.06 -13.96 -11.81
C VAL A 25 7.18 -13.45 -10.38
N VAL A 26 6.40 -12.42 -10.07
CA VAL A 26 6.28 -11.89 -8.72
C VAL A 26 4.80 -11.79 -8.32
N ASP A 27 4.49 -12.26 -7.13
CA ASP A 27 3.21 -12.06 -6.47
C ASP A 27 3.33 -10.85 -5.55
N MET A 28 2.89 -9.70 -6.07
CA MET A 28 2.94 -8.45 -5.32
C MET A 28 2.10 -8.52 -4.04
N GLN A 29 0.96 -9.20 -4.07
CA GLN A 29 0.09 -9.33 -2.90
C GLN A 29 0.81 -10.11 -1.79
N ALA A 30 1.35 -11.28 -2.13
CA ALA A 30 2.09 -12.11 -1.18
C ALA A 30 3.34 -11.39 -0.64
N VAL A 31 4.00 -10.57 -1.46
CA VAL A 31 5.12 -9.72 -1.01
C VAL A 31 4.62 -8.73 0.04
N PHE A 32 3.61 -7.91 -0.27
CA PHE A 32 3.08 -6.89 0.66
C PHE A 32 2.56 -7.47 1.98
N GLU A 33 1.89 -8.63 1.93
CA GLU A 33 1.38 -9.31 3.12
C GLU A 33 2.48 -9.71 4.10
N GLN A 34 3.69 -9.97 3.59
CA GLN A 34 4.85 -10.40 4.38
C GLN A 34 5.81 -9.26 4.76
N LEU A 35 5.54 -8.01 4.36
CA LEU A 35 6.45 -6.90 4.64
C LEU A 35 6.38 -6.45 6.11
N PRO A 36 7.51 -6.47 6.86
CA PRO A 36 7.55 -5.96 8.22
C PRO A 36 7.26 -4.44 8.28
N GLN A 37 7.53 -3.72 7.19
CA GLN A 37 7.25 -2.28 7.09
C GLN A 37 5.76 -1.92 7.24
N ARG A 38 4.83 -2.88 7.10
CA ARG A 38 3.40 -2.65 7.33
C ARG A 38 3.10 -2.21 8.76
N GLU A 39 3.78 -2.80 9.75
CA GLU A 39 3.61 -2.42 11.15
C GLU A 39 4.15 -1.02 11.42
N GLN A 40 5.30 -0.68 10.82
CA GLN A 40 5.91 0.65 10.94
C GLN A 40 5.01 1.76 10.36
N VAL A 41 4.33 1.50 9.24
CA VAL A 41 3.34 2.43 8.67
C VAL A 41 2.18 2.63 9.64
N ASN A 42 1.66 1.57 10.25
CA ASN A 42 0.58 1.68 11.23
C ASN A 42 1.02 2.49 12.47
N GLU A 43 2.22 2.24 12.99
CA GLU A 43 2.78 3.01 14.11
C GLU A 43 2.96 4.48 13.77
N THR A 44 3.46 4.77 12.56
CA THR A 44 3.64 6.14 12.06
C THR A 44 2.30 6.86 11.97
N LEU A 45 1.29 6.24 11.36
CA LEU A 45 -0.06 6.82 11.26
C LEU A 45 -0.69 7.00 12.64
N LYS A 46 -0.49 6.06 13.56
CA LYS A 46 -0.97 6.17 14.95
C LYS A 46 -0.32 7.34 15.68
N ALA A 47 0.99 7.56 15.50
CA ALA A 47 1.70 8.68 16.07
C ALA A 47 1.24 10.02 15.47
N GLU A 48 1.01 10.06 14.15
CA GLU A 48 0.60 11.28 13.44
C GLU A 48 -0.84 11.70 13.76
N PHE A 49 -1.76 10.74 13.94
CA PHE A 49 -3.20 11.00 14.07
C PHE A 49 -3.79 10.70 15.44
N GLY A 50 -3.05 10.09 16.36
CA GLY A 50 -3.55 9.61 17.65
C GLY A 50 -4.29 10.67 18.47
N ASP A 51 -3.72 11.87 18.58
CA ASP A 51 -4.33 12.98 19.32
C ASP A 51 -5.65 13.45 18.69
N ARG A 52 -5.71 13.49 17.35
CA ARG A 52 -6.93 13.88 16.62
C ARG A 52 -8.03 12.84 16.76
N VAL A 53 -7.66 11.55 16.70
CA VAL A 53 -8.58 10.43 16.96
C VAL A 53 -9.14 10.54 18.38
N ALA A 54 -8.28 10.72 19.38
CA ALA A 54 -8.69 10.86 20.77
C ALA A 54 -9.60 12.09 20.99
N ALA A 55 -9.30 13.21 20.33
CA ALA A 55 -10.13 14.41 20.40
C ALA A 55 -11.54 14.18 19.82
N VAL A 56 -11.65 13.51 18.66
CA VAL A 56 -12.94 13.16 18.05
C VAL A 56 -13.71 12.18 18.94
N GLN A 57 -13.07 11.16 19.49
CA GLN A 57 -13.69 10.20 20.42
C GLN A 57 -14.23 10.89 21.68
N LYS A 58 -13.43 11.77 22.29
CA LYS A 58 -13.86 12.55 23.46
C LYS A 58 -15.09 13.39 23.15
N MET A 59 -15.12 14.07 22.01
CA MET A 59 -16.29 14.85 21.59
C MET A 59 -17.54 13.97 21.36
N GLN A 60 -17.37 12.75 20.84
CA GLN A 60 -18.47 11.79 20.70
C GLN A 60 -19.03 11.36 22.05
N GLU A 61 -18.16 11.06 23.02
CA GLU A 61 -18.53 10.71 24.39
C GLU A 61 -19.25 11.86 25.09
N GLU A 62 -18.74 13.09 24.96
CA GLU A 62 -19.38 14.29 25.52
C GLU A 62 -20.76 14.52 24.91
N LEU A 63 -20.91 14.38 23.59
CA LEU A 63 -22.22 14.52 22.92
C LEU A 63 -23.20 13.44 23.40
N ARG A 64 -22.74 12.19 23.53
CA ARG A 64 -23.55 11.09 24.08
C ARG A 64 -23.99 11.40 25.51
N GLY A 65 -23.09 11.89 26.36
CA GLY A 65 -23.42 12.30 27.72
C GLY A 65 -24.46 13.41 27.77
N LEU A 66 -24.42 14.38 26.85
CA LEU A 66 -25.44 15.43 26.73
C LEU A 66 -26.80 14.88 26.30
N LEU A 67 -26.83 13.94 25.35
CA LEU A 67 -28.06 13.28 24.92
C LEU A 67 -28.71 12.48 26.06
N GLU A 68 -27.92 11.71 26.80
CA GLU A 68 -28.39 10.96 27.95
C GLU A 68 -28.89 11.89 29.07
N LYS A 69 -28.18 13.00 29.32
CA LYS A 69 -28.62 14.03 30.27
C LYS A 69 -29.93 14.68 29.84
N GLN A 70 -30.06 15.02 28.55
CA GLN A 70 -31.30 15.56 28.01
C GLN A 70 -32.46 14.61 28.23
N GLN A 71 -32.27 13.32 27.94
CA GLN A 71 -33.33 12.33 28.08
C GLN A 71 -33.80 12.17 29.53
N ARG A 72 -32.88 12.19 30.50
CA ARG A 72 -33.21 12.06 31.93
C ARG A 72 -33.80 13.32 32.54
N ASP A 73 -33.19 14.46 32.25
CA ASP A 73 -33.44 15.70 33.00
C ASP A 73 -34.41 16.65 32.26
N ALA A 74 -34.90 16.30 31.07
CA ALA A 74 -35.74 17.17 30.24
C ALA A 74 -36.96 17.76 30.98
N ALA A 75 -37.61 16.97 31.84
CA ALA A 75 -38.78 17.43 32.60
C ALA A 75 -38.43 18.41 33.73
N LEU A 76 -37.17 18.43 34.17
CA LEU A 76 -36.66 19.29 35.24
C LEU A 76 -36.03 20.58 34.72
N MET A 77 -35.83 20.69 33.40
CA MET A 77 -35.21 21.85 32.76
C MET A 77 -36.22 22.93 32.42
N SER A 78 -35.81 24.19 32.60
CA SER A 78 -36.48 25.35 32.02
C SER A 78 -36.34 25.40 30.50
N GLU A 79 -37.22 26.13 29.81
CA GLU A 79 -37.14 26.31 28.35
C GLU A 79 -35.83 26.94 27.89
N SER A 80 -35.26 27.86 28.68
CA SER A 80 -33.95 28.44 28.40
C SER A 80 -32.83 27.40 28.45
N GLN A 81 -32.82 26.54 29.49
CA GLN A 81 -31.84 25.46 29.62
C GLN A 81 -31.97 24.41 28.51
N LYS A 82 -33.21 24.05 28.12
CA LYS A 82 -33.44 23.15 26.98
C LYS A 82 -32.87 23.75 25.69
N THR A 83 -33.14 25.03 25.44
CA THR A 83 -32.65 25.73 24.25
C THR A 83 -31.12 25.78 24.20
N GLU A 84 -30.47 26.12 25.32
CA GLU A 84 -29.01 26.17 25.40
C GLU A 84 -28.38 24.79 25.16
N MET A 85 -28.94 23.74 25.77
CA MET A 85 -28.45 22.37 25.60
C MET A 85 -28.61 21.89 24.16
N VAL A 86 -29.76 22.17 23.51
CA VAL A 86 -29.97 21.86 22.09
C VAL A 86 -28.94 22.58 21.21
N ARG A 87 -28.73 23.88 21.42
CA ARG A 87 -27.70 24.64 20.69
C ARG A 87 -26.30 24.05 20.88
N LYS A 88 -25.95 23.68 22.10
CA LYS A 88 -24.65 23.03 22.40
C LYS A 88 -24.51 21.71 21.66
N MET A 89 -25.53 20.85 21.68
CA MET A 89 -25.49 19.57 20.97
C MET A 89 -25.38 19.76 19.46
N GLU A 90 -26.13 20.70 18.86
CA GLU A 90 -26.02 20.99 17.43
C GLU A 90 -24.64 21.53 17.04
N SER A 91 -24.07 22.43 17.86
CA SER A 91 -22.70 22.91 17.67
C SER A 91 -21.69 21.77 17.72
N MET A 92 -21.80 20.88 18.71
CA MET A 92 -20.90 19.73 18.87
C MET A 92 -21.03 18.73 17.72
N LYS A 93 -22.26 18.49 17.22
CA LYS A 93 -22.50 17.65 16.04
C LYS A 93 -21.82 18.21 14.80
N ALA A 94 -21.97 19.52 14.55
CA ALA A 94 -21.34 20.18 13.40
C ALA A 94 -19.81 20.10 13.48
N GLU A 95 -19.24 20.35 14.66
CA GLU A 95 -17.80 20.28 14.86
C GLU A 95 -17.27 18.84 14.74
N LEU A 96 -17.99 17.85 15.28
CA LEU A 96 -17.68 16.43 15.11
C LEU A 96 -17.68 16.01 13.64
N GLN A 97 -18.67 16.43 12.87
CA GLN A 97 -18.75 16.12 11.45
C GLN A 97 -17.58 16.74 10.68
N LEU A 98 -17.25 18.01 10.96
CA LEU A 98 -16.15 18.71 10.31
C LEU A 98 -14.80 18.05 10.64
N LYS A 99 -14.51 17.85 11.94
CA LYS A 99 -13.25 17.25 12.40
C LYS A 99 -13.11 15.81 11.98
N GLY A 100 -14.20 15.03 12.05
CA GLY A 100 -14.23 13.64 11.63
C GLY A 100 -13.94 13.49 10.13
N LYS A 101 -14.58 14.31 9.29
CA LYS A 101 -14.32 14.32 7.84
C LYS A 101 -12.87 14.70 7.52
N ALA A 102 -12.36 15.77 8.11
CA ALA A 102 -10.99 16.21 7.89
C ALA A 102 -9.97 15.15 8.35
N LEU A 103 -10.23 14.47 9.46
CA LEU A 103 -9.39 13.37 9.95
C LEU A 103 -9.39 12.18 8.98
N ASP A 104 -10.56 11.76 8.50
CA ASP A 104 -10.68 10.65 7.56
C ASP A 104 -9.97 10.95 6.22
N GLU A 105 -10.16 12.15 5.68
CA GLU A 105 -9.51 12.60 4.44
C GLU A 105 -7.97 12.60 4.58
N ASP A 106 -7.45 13.15 5.69
CA ASP A 106 -6.01 13.17 5.96
C ASP A 106 -5.44 11.77 6.17
N MET A 107 -6.12 10.92 6.96
CA MET A 107 -5.69 9.54 7.18
C MET A 107 -5.67 8.75 5.87
N ARG A 108 -6.70 8.89 5.03
CA ARG A 108 -6.76 8.25 3.71
C ARG A 108 -5.62 8.74 2.81
N ARG A 109 -5.36 10.05 2.79
CA ARG A 109 -4.25 10.63 2.00
C ARG A 109 -2.90 10.08 2.46
N ARG A 110 -2.61 10.14 3.77
CA ARG A 110 -1.33 9.66 4.32
C ARG A 110 -1.16 8.15 4.14
N ASN A 111 -2.21 7.36 4.35
CA ASN A 111 -2.17 5.94 4.06
C ASN A 111 -1.91 5.64 2.58
N GLY A 112 -2.45 6.44 1.66
CA GLY A 112 -2.12 6.35 0.23
C GLY A 112 -0.66 6.69 -0.08
N GLU A 113 -0.12 7.73 0.56
CA GLU A 113 1.28 8.13 0.42
C GLU A 113 2.24 7.05 0.91
N GLU A 114 2.00 6.46 2.09
CA GLU A 114 2.84 5.39 2.63
C GLU A 114 2.75 4.10 1.79
N GLN A 115 1.55 3.74 1.31
CA GLN A 115 1.41 2.61 0.36
C GLN A 115 2.17 2.85 -0.94
N ASN A 116 2.13 4.07 -1.48
CA ASN A 116 2.87 4.40 -2.70
C ASN A 116 4.40 4.33 -2.49
N LYS A 117 4.90 4.80 -1.33
CA LYS A 117 6.32 4.65 -0.97
C LYS A 117 6.73 3.18 -0.93
N LEU A 118 5.91 2.34 -0.29
CA LEU A 118 6.17 0.90 -0.20
C LEU A 118 6.17 0.24 -1.58
N LEU A 119 5.22 0.61 -2.45
CA LEU A 119 5.16 0.14 -3.83
C LEU A 119 6.43 0.49 -4.61
N LEU A 120 6.90 1.73 -4.52
CA LEU A 120 8.14 2.16 -5.18
C LEU A 120 9.36 1.40 -4.65
N GLN A 121 9.42 1.13 -3.35
CA GLN A 121 10.49 0.35 -2.74
C GLN A 121 10.50 -1.11 -3.23
N VAL A 122 9.32 -1.73 -3.32
CA VAL A 122 9.16 -3.09 -3.87
C VAL A 122 9.57 -3.12 -5.34
N GLN A 123 9.11 -2.17 -6.16
CA GLN A 123 9.50 -2.09 -7.58
C GLN A 123 11.01 -1.92 -7.75
N LYS A 124 11.64 -1.02 -6.96
CA LYS A 124 13.10 -0.85 -6.98
C LYS A 124 13.83 -2.14 -6.63
N THR A 125 13.32 -2.89 -5.66
CA THR A 125 13.89 -4.18 -5.24
C THR A 125 13.75 -5.24 -6.34
N ILE A 126 12.58 -5.31 -6.98
CA ILE A 126 12.35 -6.18 -8.14
C ILE A 126 13.34 -5.86 -9.26
N ASN A 127 13.51 -4.58 -9.61
CA ASN A 127 14.46 -4.17 -10.66
C ASN A 127 15.90 -4.56 -10.29
N THR A 128 16.30 -4.38 -9.04
CA THR A 128 17.64 -4.77 -8.56
C THR A 128 17.86 -6.29 -8.69
N ILE A 129 16.85 -7.10 -8.34
CA ILE A 129 16.91 -8.56 -8.50
C ILE A 129 16.91 -8.94 -9.99
N ALA A 130 16.09 -8.26 -10.80
CA ALA A 130 15.99 -8.47 -12.23
C ALA A 130 17.34 -8.26 -12.92
N GLU A 131 18.00 -7.14 -12.65
CA GLU A 131 19.32 -6.82 -13.18
C GLU A 131 20.39 -7.81 -12.70
N LYS A 132 20.43 -8.08 -11.39
CA LYS A 132 21.43 -8.99 -10.78
C LYS A 132 21.33 -10.41 -11.32
N GLU A 133 20.12 -10.89 -11.53
CA GLU A 133 19.87 -12.25 -12.02
C GLU A 133 19.66 -12.31 -13.54
N GLN A 134 19.79 -11.19 -14.25
CA GLN A 134 19.68 -11.10 -15.71
C GLN A 134 18.34 -11.63 -16.23
N TYR A 135 17.24 -11.22 -15.59
CA TYR A 135 15.90 -11.49 -16.10
C TYR A 135 15.56 -10.50 -17.22
N ASP A 136 15.03 -11.01 -18.33
CA ASP A 136 14.56 -10.20 -19.45
C ASP A 136 13.19 -9.56 -19.15
N MET A 137 12.38 -10.22 -18.32
CA MET A 137 11.05 -9.76 -17.93
C MET A 137 10.65 -10.27 -16.56
N VAL A 138 9.93 -9.44 -15.80
CA VAL A 138 9.23 -9.84 -14.58
C VAL A 138 7.73 -9.62 -14.77
N LEU A 139 6.96 -10.70 -14.67
CA LEU A 139 5.50 -10.67 -14.79
C LEU A 139 4.83 -10.67 -13.43
N GLN A 140 3.71 -9.98 -13.30
CA GLN A 140 2.86 -10.12 -12.12
C GLN A 140 2.12 -11.46 -12.15
N ARG A 141 1.95 -12.09 -10.98
CA ARG A 141 1.26 -13.38 -10.84
C ARG A 141 -0.13 -13.39 -11.49
N GLY A 142 -0.89 -12.30 -11.42
CA GLY A 142 -2.23 -12.21 -12.02
C GLY A 142 -2.27 -12.38 -13.55
N ALA A 143 -1.14 -12.21 -14.24
CA ALA A 143 -1.02 -12.42 -15.69
C ALA A 143 -0.58 -13.86 -16.04
N VAL A 144 -0.33 -14.72 -15.06
CA VAL A 144 0.32 -16.03 -15.25
C VAL A 144 -0.52 -17.15 -14.63
N ILE A 145 -1.01 -18.07 -15.46
CA ILE A 145 -1.82 -19.22 -15.02
C ILE A 145 -0.97 -20.26 -14.28
N TYR A 146 0.25 -20.50 -14.75
CA TYR A 146 1.18 -21.47 -14.18
C TYR A 146 2.60 -20.95 -14.24
N VAL A 147 3.33 -21.08 -13.12
CA VAL A 147 4.76 -20.77 -13.04
C VAL A 147 5.46 -21.84 -12.21
N LYS A 148 6.65 -22.25 -12.64
CA LYS A 148 7.51 -23.12 -11.83
C LYS A 148 7.97 -22.37 -10.58
N PRO A 149 8.07 -23.02 -9.41
CA PRO A 149 8.56 -22.35 -8.18
C PRO A 149 9.91 -21.65 -8.35
N SER A 150 10.80 -22.18 -9.22
CA SER A 150 12.11 -21.58 -9.51
C SER A 150 12.06 -20.25 -10.27
N ALA A 151 10.95 -19.96 -10.95
CA ALA A 151 10.75 -18.71 -11.68
C ALA A 151 9.95 -17.68 -10.86
N ASP A 152 9.43 -18.07 -9.70
CA ASP A 152 8.82 -17.15 -8.75
C ASP A 152 9.89 -16.51 -7.87
N ILE A 153 9.99 -15.18 -7.92
CA ILE A 153 10.96 -14.39 -7.15
C ILE A 153 10.36 -13.72 -5.92
N SER A 154 9.08 -13.95 -5.60
CA SER A 154 8.36 -13.26 -4.52
C SER A 154 9.10 -13.35 -3.18
N ASN A 155 9.53 -14.56 -2.78
CA ASN A 155 10.29 -14.74 -1.54
C ASN A 155 11.64 -14.03 -1.57
N LYS A 156 12.32 -13.97 -2.74
CA LYS A 156 13.57 -13.22 -2.88
C LYS A 156 13.34 -11.72 -2.67
N VAL A 157 12.23 -11.19 -3.17
CA VAL A 157 11.83 -9.78 -2.98
C VAL A 157 11.56 -9.52 -1.50
N VAL A 158 10.80 -10.38 -0.82
CA VAL A 158 10.54 -10.27 0.64
C VAL A 158 11.85 -10.30 1.43
N GLU A 159 12.73 -11.25 1.14
CA GLU A 159 14.02 -11.35 1.81
C GLU A 159 14.91 -10.12 1.59
N ALA A 160 14.93 -9.58 0.37
CA ALA A 160 15.72 -8.39 0.04
C ALA A 160 15.18 -7.14 0.76
N LEU A 161 13.85 -7.03 0.91
CA LEU A 161 13.21 -5.95 1.66
C LEU A 161 13.41 -6.09 3.17
N GLY A 162 13.51 -7.30 3.69
CA GLY A 162 13.80 -7.57 5.12
C GLY A 162 15.25 -7.36 5.51
N LYS A 163 16.21 -7.53 4.58
CA LYS A 163 17.65 -7.32 4.81
C LYS A 163 18.10 -5.86 4.68
N GLY A 164 17.22 -4.97 4.21
CA GLY A 164 17.50 -3.54 4.00
C GLY A 164 17.17 -2.62 5.17
N ASN A 165 16.83 -3.19 6.34
CA ASN A 165 16.59 -2.45 7.59
C ASN A 165 17.77 -2.65 8.55
#